data_AF-A0A5D2XED6-F1
#
_entry.id   AF-A0A5D2XED6-F1
#
_cell.length_a   1.000
_cell.length_b   1.000
_cell.length_c   1.000
_cell.angle_alpha   90.00
_cell.angle_beta   90.00
_cell.angle_gamma   90.00
#
_symmetry.space_group_name_H-M   'P 1'
#
loop_
_entity.id
_entity.type
_entity.pdbx_description
1 polymer ?
#
loop_
_entity_poly.entity_id
_entity_poly.type
_entity_poly.pdbx_seq_one_letter_code
_entity_poly.pdbx_strand_id
1 'polypeptide(L)'
;MKKEIDDLKKCYEPQELEKYSDDDEKLAWMFFVDGCAILQAVYLRYGDDGDDDMFNFYGRLFIKNDLLTFVYSDLFLLENQLPFRVLELLTSSSDGNKFTNAIIRFIDDTVITPAEDSEWWWEQHQGERIHLLHLLRVRLLFKKEKPRRWYFPFFTEHGSSNEARTKRCQSHTIPNVKELKKVGIWLKASETSRLTDISFNPIFFIRKLCLPPISVDDSTMNLIAYEMCPDFDNDFSVSSYMCFLDLLIDEAEDVKDLRDAGILYNRLGSDEEVAKLFNKMNTDLVPSPMIYSGVKWKIHNHCKTPWINHAAQGYHTYFRSPWTVFALAGAITALLLAAFQTYFTIHQPK
;
A
#
# COMPACT_ATOMS: atom_id res chain seq x y z
N MET A 1 32.04 -16.61 13.33
CA MET A 1 30.87 -16.89 14.19
C MET A 1 30.97 -16.18 15.54
N LYS A 2 31.94 -16.47 16.43
CA LYS A 2 32.05 -15.77 17.74
C LYS A 2 31.97 -14.23 17.68
N LYS A 3 32.73 -13.60 16.78
CA LYS A 3 32.67 -12.13 16.58
C LYS A 3 31.31 -11.61 16.10
N GLU A 4 30.59 -12.41 15.29
CA GLU A 4 29.27 -12.03 14.78
C GLU A 4 28.18 -12.26 15.84
N ILE A 5 28.36 -13.22 16.76
CA ILE A 5 27.40 -13.50 17.85
C ILE A 5 27.27 -12.28 18.76
N ASP A 6 28.37 -11.63 19.13
CA ASP A 6 28.35 -10.43 19.97
C ASP A 6 27.58 -9.28 19.30
N ASP A 7 27.66 -9.15 17.98
CA ASP A 7 26.90 -8.14 17.23
C ASP A 7 25.42 -8.53 17.11
N LEU A 8 25.11 -9.81 16.89
CA LEU A 8 23.72 -10.32 16.85
C LEU A 8 23.02 -10.18 18.21
N LYS A 9 23.74 -10.35 19.33
CA LYS A 9 23.18 -10.14 20.68
C LYS A 9 22.66 -8.72 20.89
N LYS A 10 23.24 -7.71 20.22
CA LYS A 10 22.80 -6.32 20.32
C LYS A 10 21.43 -6.08 19.68
N CYS A 11 20.94 -7.00 18.86
CA CYS A 11 19.60 -6.92 18.25
C CYS A 11 18.49 -7.34 19.21
N TYR A 12 18.82 -7.85 20.40
CA TYR A 12 17.86 -8.36 21.37
C TYR A 12 18.01 -7.65 22.71
N GLU A 13 16.90 -7.54 23.44
CA GLU A 13 16.92 -7.10 24.83
C GLU A 13 17.73 -8.08 25.69
N PRO A 14 18.62 -7.62 26.58
CA PRO A 14 19.45 -8.49 27.41
C PRO A 14 18.66 -9.53 28.22
N GLN A 15 17.42 -9.20 28.62
CA GLN A 15 16.54 -10.09 29.38
C GLN A 15 16.10 -11.32 28.56
N GLU A 16 15.84 -11.15 27.26
CA GLU A 16 15.45 -12.24 26.35
C GLU A 16 16.60 -13.22 26.10
N LEU A 17 17.83 -12.75 26.29
CA LEU A 17 19.06 -13.52 26.12
C LEU A 17 19.59 -14.12 27.42
N GLU A 18 18.97 -13.87 28.57
CA GLU A 18 19.45 -14.34 29.87
C GLU A 18 19.57 -15.86 29.93
N LYS A 19 18.64 -16.58 29.27
CA LYS A 19 18.68 -18.06 29.12
C LYS A 19 19.86 -18.61 28.30
N TYR A 20 20.63 -17.73 27.65
CA TYR A 20 21.80 -18.05 26.82
C TYR A 20 23.07 -17.30 27.27
N SER A 21 23.04 -16.62 28.42
CA SER A 21 24.14 -15.75 28.88
C SER A 21 25.50 -16.46 28.95
N ASP A 22 25.47 -17.74 29.30
CA ASP A 22 26.67 -18.55 29.58
C ASP A 22 27.02 -19.51 28.42
N ASP A 23 26.21 -19.54 27.35
CA ASP A 23 26.31 -20.54 26.28
C ASP A 23 26.04 -19.95 24.89
N ASP A 24 27.09 -19.36 24.33
CA ASP A 24 27.11 -18.84 22.94
C ASP A 24 26.85 -19.93 21.90
N GLU A 25 27.18 -21.19 22.20
CA GLU A 25 26.99 -22.31 21.27
C GLU A 25 25.50 -22.63 21.13
N LYS A 26 24.77 -22.65 22.24
CA LYS A 26 23.32 -22.81 22.25
C LYS A 26 22.60 -21.65 21.57
N LEU A 27 23.06 -20.42 21.76
CA LEU A 27 22.51 -19.26 21.05
C LEU A 27 22.77 -19.33 19.54
N ALA A 28 23.99 -19.68 19.14
CA ALA A 28 24.34 -19.87 17.73
C ALA A 28 23.53 -20.99 17.09
N TRP A 29 23.27 -22.07 17.84
CA TRP A 29 22.43 -23.17 17.38
C TRP A 29 20.99 -22.73 17.12
N MET A 30 20.41 -21.91 18.00
CA MET A 30 19.07 -21.33 17.79
C MET A 30 19.03 -20.49 16.51
N PHE A 31 19.98 -19.55 16.34
CA PHE A 31 20.06 -18.75 15.12
C PHE A 31 20.24 -19.59 13.85
N PHE A 32 21.06 -20.64 13.93
CA PHE A 32 21.29 -21.55 12.82
C PHE A 32 20.02 -22.30 12.44
N VAL A 33 19.33 -22.92 13.40
CA VAL A 33 18.12 -23.71 13.17
C VAL A 33 17.00 -22.81 12.63
N ASP A 34 16.74 -21.68 13.26
CA ASP A 34 15.66 -20.77 12.87
C ASP A 34 15.96 -20.13 11.51
N GLY A 35 17.20 -19.68 11.29
CA GLY A 35 17.62 -19.15 9.99
C GLY A 35 17.51 -20.17 8.86
N CYS A 36 17.89 -21.43 9.10
CA CYS A 36 17.69 -22.51 8.12
C CYS A 36 16.20 -22.79 7.86
N ALA A 37 15.35 -22.77 8.89
CA ALA A 37 13.92 -22.96 8.73
C ALA A 37 13.29 -21.86 7.87
N ILE A 38 13.65 -20.60 8.10
CA ILE A 38 13.22 -19.45 7.28
C ILE A 38 13.66 -19.62 5.82
N LEU A 39 14.96 -19.89 5.60
CA LEU A 39 15.50 -20.06 4.25
C LEU A 39 14.83 -21.23 3.52
N GLN A 40 14.60 -22.34 4.22
CA GLN A 40 13.93 -23.51 3.65
C GLN A 40 12.47 -23.20 3.30
N ALA A 41 11.72 -22.53 4.19
CA ALA A 41 10.33 -22.14 3.94
C ALA A 41 10.20 -21.22 2.72
N VAL A 42 11.07 -20.23 2.60
CA VAL A 42 11.10 -19.31 1.46
C VAL A 42 11.50 -20.06 0.19
N TYR A 43 12.57 -20.84 0.23
CA TYR A 43 13.08 -21.56 -0.94
C TYR A 43 12.09 -22.63 -1.44
N LEU A 44 11.29 -23.23 -0.55
CA LEU A 44 10.22 -24.18 -0.88
C LEU A 44 9.23 -23.63 -1.92
N ARG A 45 8.96 -22.33 -1.90
CA ARG A 45 7.98 -21.68 -2.79
C ARG A 45 8.61 -20.79 -3.85
N TYR A 46 9.77 -20.21 -3.56
CA TYR A 46 10.40 -19.20 -4.42
C TYR A 46 11.80 -19.58 -4.92
N GLY A 47 12.29 -20.77 -4.57
CA GLY A 47 13.53 -21.33 -5.09
C GLY A 47 13.44 -21.54 -6.60
N ASP A 48 14.32 -20.86 -7.32
CA ASP A 48 14.35 -20.84 -8.78
C ASP A 48 14.99 -22.13 -9.32
N ASP A 49 14.17 -23.12 -9.65
CA ASP A 49 14.57 -24.25 -10.49
C ASP A 49 13.50 -24.42 -11.58
N GLY A 50 13.79 -23.88 -12.77
CA GLY A 50 12.90 -23.77 -13.91
C GLY A 50 12.52 -25.08 -14.62
N ASP A 51 12.37 -26.19 -13.89
CA ASP A 51 11.89 -27.46 -14.44
C ASP A 51 11.10 -28.21 -13.37
N ASP A 52 9.85 -28.57 -13.69
CA ASP A 52 9.01 -29.72 -13.28
C ASP A 52 9.07 -30.36 -11.87
N ASP A 53 9.87 -29.83 -10.92
CA ASP A 53 10.20 -30.48 -9.64
C ASP A 53 9.49 -29.82 -8.45
N MET A 54 8.72 -28.74 -8.67
CA MET A 54 7.90 -28.09 -7.65
C MET A 54 6.89 -29.09 -7.05
N PHE A 55 6.26 -29.92 -7.89
CA PHE A 55 5.32 -30.95 -7.45
C PHE A 55 6.01 -32.10 -6.69
N ASN A 56 7.26 -32.42 -7.03
CA ASN A 56 8.07 -33.44 -6.33
C ASN A 56 8.58 -32.94 -4.97
N PHE A 57 8.85 -31.65 -4.80
CA PHE A 57 9.40 -31.11 -3.55
C PHE A 57 8.34 -30.95 -2.45
N TYR A 58 7.10 -30.55 -2.79
CA TYR A 58 5.96 -30.64 -1.86
C TYR A 58 5.72 -32.09 -1.41
N GLY A 59 5.91 -33.05 -2.33
CA GLY A 59 5.88 -34.47 -2.03
C GLY A 59 7.01 -34.95 -1.10
N ARG A 60 8.18 -34.30 -1.08
CA ARG A 60 9.33 -34.69 -0.24
C ARG A 60 9.20 -34.31 1.24
N LEU A 61 8.55 -33.18 1.54
CA LEU A 61 8.34 -32.77 2.94
C LEU A 61 6.96 -33.14 3.49
N PHE A 62 6.03 -33.60 2.62
CA PHE A 62 4.65 -33.94 2.99
C PHE A 62 3.90 -32.80 3.71
N ILE A 63 4.30 -31.55 3.51
CA ILE A 63 3.62 -30.39 4.09
C ILE A 63 2.52 -29.96 3.13
N LYS A 64 1.29 -29.83 3.65
CA LYS A 64 0.16 -29.35 2.86
C LYS A 64 0.27 -27.85 2.60
N ASN A 65 -0.25 -27.40 1.45
CA ASN A 65 -0.18 -25.98 1.05
C ASN A 65 -0.88 -25.01 2.02
N ASP A 66 -1.96 -25.45 2.66
CA ASP A 66 -2.66 -24.69 3.70
C ASP A 66 -1.75 -24.46 4.92
N LEU A 67 -0.99 -25.47 5.35
CA LEU A 67 -0.03 -25.35 6.45
C LEU A 67 1.10 -24.38 6.11
N LEU A 68 1.61 -24.42 4.87
CA LEU A 68 2.65 -23.48 4.43
C LEU A 68 2.16 -22.03 4.45
N THR A 69 0.88 -21.78 4.20
CA THR A 69 0.32 -20.43 4.28
C THR A 69 0.47 -19.87 5.70
N PHE A 70 0.23 -20.67 6.74
CA PHE A 70 0.46 -20.27 8.12
C PHE A 70 1.94 -20.05 8.42
N VAL A 71 2.83 -20.92 7.92
CA VAL A 71 4.28 -20.72 8.05
C VAL A 71 4.70 -19.36 7.46
N TYR A 72 4.20 -18.99 6.28
CA TYR A 72 4.52 -17.69 5.68
C TYR A 72 3.98 -16.50 6.46
N SER A 73 2.79 -16.60 7.03
CA SER A 73 2.25 -15.58 7.94
C SER A 73 3.12 -15.45 9.20
N ASP A 74 3.57 -16.57 9.77
CA ASP A 74 4.43 -16.62 10.95
C ASP A 74 5.77 -15.92 10.72
N LEU A 75 6.31 -15.93 9.49
CA LEU A 75 7.57 -15.23 9.16
C LEU A 75 7.47 -13.70 9.28
N PHE A 76 6.24 -13.15 9.28
CA PHE A 76 5.99 -11.71 9.43
C PHE A 76 5.49 -11.33 10.83
N LEU A 77 5.35 -12.29 11.76
CA LEU A 77 5.04 -11.97 13.15
C LEU A 77 6.20 -11.21 13.78
N LEU A 78 5.91 -10.08 14.43
CA LEU A 78 6.90 -9.22 15.07
C LEU A 78 7.71 -9.96 16.15
N GLU A 79 7.06 -10.89 16.87
CA GLU A 79 7.68 -11.76 17.87
C GLU A 79 8.55 -12.88 17.27
N ASN A 80 8.43 -13.16 15.97
CA ASN A 80 9.16 -14.21 15.27
C ASN A 80 10.20 -13.64 14.28
N GLN A 81 10.82 -12.51 14.63
CA GLN A 81 11.82 -11.88 13.77
C GLN A 81 13.25 -12.32 14.13
N LEU A 82 13.99 -12.71 13.11
CA LEU A 82 15.41 -13.01 13.17
C LEU A 82 16.21 -11.87 12.51
N PRO A 83 17.32 -11.40 13.10
CA PRO A 83 18.20 -10.45 12.44
C PRO A 83 18.60 -10.96 11.06
N PHE A 84 18.35 -10.15 10.03
CA PHE A 84 18.58 -10.51 8.64
C PHE A 84 20.04 -10.91 8.39
N ARG A 85 20.96 -10.34 9.19
CA ARG A 85 22.37 -10.72 9.22
C ARG A 85 22.60 -12.22 9.39
N VAL A 86 21.76 -12.92 10.15
CA VAL A 86 21.85 -14.39 10.28
C VAL A 86 21.64 -15.06 8.93
N LEU A 87 20.63 -14.63 8.16
CA LEU A 87 20.34 -15.16 6.83
C LEU A 87 21.48 -14.87 5.85
N GLU A 88 22.09 -13.68 5.92
CA GLU A 88 23.29 -13.36 5.12
C GLU A 88 24.46 -14.29 5.44
N LEU A 89 24.70 -14.56 6.73
CA LEU A 89 25.79 -15.44 7.16
C LEU A 89 25.56 -16.89 6.69
N LEU A 90 24.34 -17.40 6.81
CA LEU A 90 23.99 -18.76 6.36
C LEU A 90 24.12 -18.92 4.85
N THR A 91 23.76 -17.88 4.08
CA THR A 91 23.81 -17.91 2.61
C THR A 91 25.19 -17.59 2.04
N SER A 92 26.08 -16.96 2.81
CA SER A 92 27.43 -16.54 2.39
C SER A 92 28.35 -17.65 1.87
N SER A 93 28.11 -18.90 2.28
CA SER A 93 28.91 -20.07 1.92
C SER A 93 28.37 -20.84 0.70
N SER A 94 27.24 -20.41 0.16
CA SER A 94 26.45 -21.09 -0.88
C SER A 94 26.15 -20.16 -2.05
N ASP A 95 25.25 -20.55 -2.96
CA ASP A 95 24.73 -19.67 -4.02
C ASP A 95 23.80 -18.60 -3.42
N GLY A 96 24.37 -17.63 -2.71
CA GLY A 96 23.64 -16.60 -1.97
C GLY A 96 22.73 -15.73 -2.85
N ASN A 97 22.99 -15.68 -4.16
CA ASN A 97 22.14 -14.97 -5.11
C ASN A 97 20.79 -15.67 -5.27
N LYS A 98 20.75 -17.01 -5.33
CA LYS A 98 19.48 -17.76 -5.40
C LYS A 98 18.60 -17.49 -4.18
N PHE A 99 19.18 -17.54 -2.98
CA PHE A 99 18.45 -17.25 -1.75
C PHE A 99 17.97 -15.80 -1.69
N THR A 100 18.83 -14.87 -2.10
CA THR A 100 18.47 -13.45 -2.19
C THR A 100 17.27 -13.25 -3.11
N ASN A 101 17.29 -13.84 -4.31
CA ASN A 101 16.18 -13.77 -5.26
C ASN A 101 14.90 -14.41 -4.71
N ALA A 102 15.01 -15.52 -3.99
CA ALA A 102 13.86 -16.16 -3.34
C ALA A 102 13.23 -15.26 -2.27
N ILE A 103 14.04 -14.57 -1.46
CA ILE A 103 13.56 -13.60 -0.46
C ILE A 103 12.91 -12.39 -1.13
N ILE A 104 13.50 -11.83 -2.20
CA ILE A 104 12.90 -10.72 -2.95
C ILE A 104 11.52 -11.14 -3.47
N ARG A 105 11.43 -12.31 -4.12
CA ARG A 105 10.16 -12.87 -4.62
C ARG A 105 9.15 -13.10 -3.51
N PHE A 106 9.57 -13.59 -2.34
CA PHE A 106 8.70 -13.77 -1.18
C PHE A 106 8.10 -12.45 -0.68
N ILE A 107 8.92 -11.40 -0.57
CA ILE A 107 8.46 -10.07 -0.15
C ILE A 107 7.55 -9.46 -1.23
N ASP A 108 7.89 -9.60 -2.51
CA ASP A 108 7.08 -9.10 -3.62
C ASP A 108 5.71 -9.82 -3.73
N ASP A 109 5.63 -11.14 -3.53
CA ASP A 109 4.36 -11.92 -3.55
C ASP A 109 3.42 -11.56 -2.38
N THR A 110 3.99 -11.02 -1.30
CA THR A 110 3.21 -10.52 -0.15
C THR A 110 2.50 -9.20 -0.47
N VAL A 111 3.03 -8.44 -1.43
CA VAL A 111 2.47 -7.17 -1.87
C VAL A 111 1.47 -7.41 -3.00
N ILE A 112 0.28 -6.78 -2.96
CA ILE A 112 -0.78 -7.04 -3.96
C ILE A 112 -0.35 -6.66 -5.38
N THR A 113 0.18 -5.45 -5.54
CA THR A 113 0.65 -4.96 -6.84
C THR A 113 2.07 -4.42 -6.66
N PRO A 114 3.09 -5.29 -6.64
CA PRO A 114 4.47 -4.86 -6.51
C PRO A 114 4.84 -4.02 -7.74
N ALA A 115 5.55 -2.92 -7.53
CA ALA A 115 6.01 -2.10 -8.65
C ALA A 115 7.06 -2.88 -9.48
N GLU A 116 7.14 -2.62 -10.79
CA GLU A 116 8.12 -3.19 -11.73
C GLU A 116 9.55 -2.65 -11.47
N ASP A 117 10.09 -2.95 -10.30
CA ASP A 117 11.39 -2.49 -9.81
C ASP A 117 11.96 -3.39 -8.70
N SER A 118 11.58 -4.68 -8.71
CA SER A 118 11.92 -5.67 -7.67
C SER A 118 13.41 -5.75 -7.34
N GLU A 119 14.30 -5.64 -8.32
CA GLU A 119 15.74 -5.66 -8.06
C GLU A 119 16.27 -4.34 -7.49
N TRP A 120 15.64 -3.21 -7.84
CA TRP A 120 16.16 -1.88 -7.54
C TRP A 120 15.94 -1.48 -6.07
N TRP A 121 14.80 -1.87 -5.50
CA TRP A 121 14.53 -1.57 -4.09
C TRP A 121 15.46 -2.33 -3.16
N TRP A 122 15.88 -3.54 -3.56
CA TRP A 122 16.79 -4.38 -2.82
C TRP A 122 18.20 -3.78 -2.74
N GLU A 123 18.74 -3.32 -3.87
CA GLU A 123 20.11 -2.77 -3.94
C GLU A 123 20.27 -1.47 -3.15
N GLN A 124 19.25 -0.61 -3.12
CA GLN A 124 19.31 0.68 -2.44
C GLN A 124 19.35 0.56 -0.91
N HIS A 125 18.94 -0.59 -0.34
CA HIS A 125 18.79 -0.77 1.11
C HIS A 125 19.80 -1.76 1.69
N GLN A 126 20.94 -2.02 1.02
CA GLN A 126 21.88 -3.06 1.46
C GLN A 126 22.35 -2.92 2.92
N GLY A 127 22.40 -1.69 3.47
CA GLY A 127 22.82 -1.40 4.85
C GLY A 127 21.73 -1.33 5.92
N GLU A 128 20.44 -1.38 5.53
CA GLU A 128 19.29 -1.19 6.45
C GLU A 128 18.46 -2.47 6.64
N ARG A 129 18.96 -3.64 6.24
CA ARG A 129 18.19 -4.89 6.31
C ARG A 129 18.21 -5.43 7.74
N ILE A 130 17.15 -5.13 8.50
CA ILE A 130 17.05 -5.53 9.91
C ILE A 130 16.45 -6.94 10.07
N HIS A 131 15.27 -7.20 9.51
CA HIS A 131 14.57 -8.50 9.52
C HIS A 131 13.51 -8.54 8.40
N LEU A 132 12.78 -9.66 8.22
CA LEU A 132 11.85 -9.84 7.10
C LEU A 132 10.67 -8.86 7.12
N LEU A 133 10.07 -8.62 8.29
CA LEU A 133 8.99 -7.64 8.44
C LEU A 133 9.45 -6.21 8.10
N HIS A 134 10.70 -5.86 8.43
CA HIS A 134 11.29 -4.58 8.04
C HIS A 134 11.45 -4.48 6.51
N LEU A 135 11.86 -5.56 5.84
CA LEU A 135 11.96 -5.60 4.37
C LEU A 135 10.59 -5.40 3.70
N LEU A 136 9.53 -6.01 4.24
CA LEU A 136 8.17 -5.80 3.76
C LEU A 136 7.76 -4.32 3.89
N ARG A 137 8.08 -3.69 5.03
CA ARG A 137 7.88 -2.25 5.24
C ARG A 137 8.63 -1.42 4.20
N VAL A 138 9.92 -1.66 4.01
CA VAL A 138 10.75 -0.96 3.03
C VAL A 138 10.16 -1.11 1.62
N ARG A 139 9.70 -2.31 1.27
CA ARG A 139 9.08 -2.57 -0.02
C ARG A 139 7.82 -1.73 -0.26
N LEU A 140 6.94 -1.61 0.74
CA LEU A 140 5.72 -0.79 0.68
C LEU A 140 6.00 0.72 0.62
N LEU A 141 7.18 1.16 1.08
CA LEU A 141 7.57 2.58 1.13
C LEU A 141 8.52 2.98 0.01
N PHE A 142 8.97 2.03 -0.81
CA PHE A 142 9.99 2.30 -1.82
C PHE A 142 9.57 3.38 -2.81
N LYS A 143 10.36 4.45 -2.88
CA LYS A 143 10.19 5.52 -3.87
C LYS A 143 11.26 5.37 -4.93
N LYS A 144 10.85 5.03 -6.15
CA LYS A 144 11.74 5.18 -7.30
C LYS A 144 11.97 6.67 -7.52
N GLU A 145 13.18 7.16 -7.27
CA GLU A 145 13.59 8.48 -7.73
C GLU A 145 13.41 8.52 -9.25
N LYS A 146 12.47 9.34 -9.73
CA LYS A 146 12.36 9.55 -11.17
C LYS A 146 13.63 10.28 -11.61
N PRO A 147 14.40 9.80 -12.59
CA PRO A 147 15.45 10.62 -13.19
C PRO A 147 14.76 11.91 -13.66
N ARG A 148 15.31 13.07 -13.28
CA ARG A 148 14.77 14.39 -13.66
C ARG A 148 14.61 14.44 -15.18
N ARG A 149 13.41 14.12 -15.66
CA ARG A 149 13.04 14.29 -17.05
C ARG A 149 12.92 15.80 -17.24
N TRP A 150 13.87 16.36 -17.98
CA TRP A 150 13.84 17.75 -18.43
C TRP A 150 12.60 17.95 -19.30
N TYR A 151 11.46 18.20 -18.69
CA TYR A 151 10.32 18.79 -19.39
C TYR A 151 10.54 20.29 -19.42
N PHE A 152 10.55 20.82 -20.64
CA PHE A 152 10.49 22.24 -20.94
C PHE A 152 9.39 22.91 -20.10
N PRO A 153 9.64 24.10 -19.52
CA PRO A 153 8.71 24.78 -18.64
C PRO A 153 7.60 25.44 -19.44
N PHE A 154 6.54 24.70 -19.74
CA PHE A 154 5.25 25.31 -20.09
C PHE A 154 4.15 24.51 -19.39
N PHE A 155 3.53 25.14 -18.39
CA PHE A 155 2.48 24.66 -17.50
C PHE A 155 2.90 23.72 -16.36
N THR A 156 3.86 24.16 -15.55
CA THR A 156 3.87 23.78 -14.13
C THR A 156 2.92 24.71 -13.37
N GLU A 157 1.77 24.20 -12.94
CA GLU A 157 1.01 24.82 -11.85
C GLU A 157 1.97 25.05 -10.68
N HIS A 158 2.17 26.31 -10.32
CA HIS A 158 3.03 26.70 -9.22
C HIS A 158 2.59 25.98 -7.94
N GLY A 159 3.44 25.06 -7.48
CA GLY A 159 3.52 24.74 -6.06
C GLY A 159 3.81 26.04 -5.32
N SER A 160 2.78 26.57 -4.65
CA SER A 160 2.92 27.71 -3.77
C SER A 160 3.75 27.28 -2.56
N SER A 161 5.06 27.56 -2.62
CA SER A 161 5.93 27.57 -1.46
C SER A 161 5.87 28.93 -0.78
N ASN A 162 5.74 28.90 0.54
CA ASN A 162 6.11 29.95 1.49
C ASN A 162 5.17 31.16 1.63
N GLU A 163 3.93 30.92 2.07
CA GLU A 163 3.15 31.97 2.77
C GLU A 163 2.08 31.39 3.72
N ALA A 164 2.49 30.57 4.68
CA ALA A 164 1.71 30.34 5.91
C ALA A 164 2.60 29.71 6.99
N ARG A 165 3.40 30.53 7.67
CA ARG A 165 3.88 30.19 9.01
C ARG A 165 2.65 29.83 9.87
N THR A 166 2.66 28.62 10.44
CA THR A 166 1.78 28.18 11.54
C THR A 166 0.27 28.32 11.30
N LYS A 167 -0.26 27.72 10.23
CA LYS A 167 -1.63 27.16 10.32
C LYS A 167 -1.48 25.75 10.87
N ARG A 168 -1.92 25.54 12.11
CA ARG A 168 -2.09 24.19 12.71
C ARG A 168 -2.63 23.26 11.62
N CYS A 169 -2.02 22.08 11.45
CA CYS A 169 -2.64 20.98 10.70
C CYS A 169 -4.01 20.75 11.32
N GLN A 170 -5.04 21.38 10.76
CA GLN A 170 -6.41 21.11 11.14
C GLN A 170 -6.64 19.67 10.67
N SER A 171 -6.98 18.79 11.61
CA SER A 171 -7.51 17.48 11.27
C SER A 171 -8.75 17.72 10.42
N HIS A 172 -8.59 17.65 9.10
CA HIS A 172 -9.71 17.73 8.18
C HIS A 172 -10.37 16.36 8.24
N THR A 173 -11.51 16.28 8.93
CA THR A 173 -12.38 15.12 8.89
C THR A 173 -12.84 14.95 7.44
N ILE A 174 -12.58 13.77 6.87
CA ILE A 174 -12.99 13.41 5.53
C ILE A 174 -14.23 12.52 5.65
N PRO A 175 -15.21 12.65 4.74
CA PRO A 175 -16.36 11.75 4.70
C PRO A 175 -15.97 10.28 4.45
N ASN A 176 -16.77 9.33 4.94
CA ASN A 176 -16.59 7.90 4.65
C ASN A 176 -16.84 7.57 3.17
N VAL A 177 -16.50 6.36 2.71
CA VAL A 177 -16.63 5.95 1.30
C VAL A 177 -18.03 6.22 0.74
N LYS A 178 -19.07 5.83 1.48
CA LYS A 178 -20.46 6.05 1.07
C LYS A 178 -20.77 7.53 0.81
N GLU A 179 -20.29 8.43 1.66
CA GLU A 179 -20.46 9.86 1.50
C GLU A 179 -19.61 10.44 0.35
N LEU A 180 -18.38 9.96 0.18
CA LEU A 180 -17.52 10.34 -0.95
C LEU A 180 -18.18 10.00 -2.29
N LYS A 181 -18.78 8.82 -2.41
CA LYS A 181 -19.51 8.42 -3.63
C LYS A 181 -20.70 9.33 -3.91
N LYS A 182 -21.44 9.77 -2.89
CA LYS A 182 -22.59 10.69 -3.04
C LYS A 182 -22.20 12.05 -3.60
N VAL A 183 -20.98 12.52 -3.32
CA VAL A 183 -20.47 13.81 -3.83
C VAL A 183 -19.69 13.66 -5.15
N GLY A 184 -19.71 12.48 -5.78
CA GLY A 184 -19.05 12.25 -7.07
C GLY A 184 -17.54 12.02 -6.96
N ILE A 185 -17.07 11.48 -5.84
CA ILE A 185 -15.70 10.95 -5.72
C ILE A 185 -15.74 9.44 -5.96
N TRP A 186 -14.98 8.98 -6.95
CA TRP A 186 -14.85 7.58 -7.30
C TRP A 186 -13.53 7.03 -6.78
N LEU A 187 -13.59 5.83 -6.21
CA LEU A 187 -12.44 5.11 -5.68
C LEU A 187 -11.85 4.22 -6.78
N LYS A 188 -10.51 4.11 -6.81
CA LYS A 188 -9.80 3.13 -7.64
C LYS A 188 -8.49 2.71 -6.96
N ALA A 189 -8.09 1.46 -7.12
CA ALA A 189 -6.71 1.07 -6.86
C ALA A 189 -5.70 1.88 -7.70
N SER A 190 -4.58 2.26 -7.09
CA SER A 190 -3.39 2.73 -7.81
C SER A 190 -2.71 1.57 -8.54
N GLU A 191 -1.77 1.91 -9.41
CA GLU A 191 -1.01 0.93 -10.20
C GLU A 191 0.01 0.16 -9.36
N THR A 192 0.39 0.68 -8.18
CA THR A 192 1.33 0.01 -7.27
C THR A 192 0.80 0.06 -5.84
N SER A 193 1.20 -0.91 -5.02
CA SER A 193 0.94 -0.96 -3.57
C SER A 193 1.81 -0.04 -2.72
N ARG A 194 2.58 0.88 -3.33
CA ARG A 194 3.39 1.83 -2.56
C ARG A 194 2.48 2.78 -1.79
N LEU A 195 2.67 2.91 -0.48
CA LEU A 195 1.75 3.70 0.36
C LEU A 195 1.74 5.20 0.03
N THR A 196 2.74 5.68 -0.73
CA THR A 196 2.79 7.06 -1.21
C THR A 196 2.03 7.30 -2.52
N ASP A 197 1.60 6.26 -3.23
CA ASP A 197 0.94 6.35 -4.54
C ASP A 197 -0.56 6.70 -4.42
N ILE A 198 -0.87 7.66 -3.56
CA ILE A 198 -2.22 8.24 -3.42
C ILE A 198 -2.35 9.45 -4.33
N SER A 199 -3.44 9.52 -5.09
CA SER A 199 -3.74 10.69 -5.91
C SER A 199 -5.22 11.04 -5.94
N PHE A 200 -5.49 12.33 -6.11
CA PHE A 200 -6.84 12.88 -6.21
C PHE A 200 -6.96 13.72 -7.47
N ASN A 201 -7.41 13.09 -8.55
CA ASN A 201 -7.36 13.63 -9.90
C ASN A 201 -8.76 14.01 -10.41
N PRO A 202 -8.93 15.13 -11.14
CA PRO A 202 -10.19 15.48 -11.77
C PRO A 202 -10.49 14.61 -13.00
N ILE A 203 -11.74 14.19 -13.15
CA ILE A 203 -12.31 13.59 -14.35
C ILE A 203 -13.64 14.31 -14.63
N PHE A 204 -13.60 15.36 -15.44
CA PHE A 204 -14.75 16.27 -15.64
C PHE A 204 -15.30 16.81 -14.31
N PHE A 205 -16.57 16.54 -13.99
CA PHE A 205 -17.25 16.93 -12.75
C PHE A 205 -17.05 15.92 -11.61
N ILE A 206 -16.42 14.78 -11.91
CA ILE A 206 -16.15 13.68 -10.98
C ILE A 206 -14.70 13.81 -10.50
N ARG A 207 -14.43 13.41 -9.27
CA ARG A 207 -13.06 13.24 -8.76
C ARG A 207 -12.74 11.78 -8.65
N LYS A 208 -11.49 11.42 -8.91
CA LYS A 208 -11.00 10.07 -8.72
C LYS A 208 -9.96 10.06 -7.62
N LEU A 209 -10.25 9.34 -6.54
CA LEU A 209 -9.34 9.04 -5.46
C LEU A 209 -8.68 7.68 -5.74
N CYS A 210 -7.40 7.71 -6.10
CA CYS A 210 -6.60 6.50 -6.28
C CYS A 210 -5.87 6.17 -4.97
N LEU A 211 -5.97 4.91 -4.52
CA LEU A 211 -5.34 4.42 -3.29
C LEU A 211 -4.51 3.15 -3.55
N PRO A 212 -3.35 3.02 -2.89
CA PRO A 212 -2.53 1.79 -2.85
C PRO A 212 -3.35 0.55 -2.49
N PRO A 213 -3.32 -0.52 -3.29
CA PRO A 213 -3.95 -1.77 -2.88
C PRO A 213 -3.18 -2.40 -1.71
N ILE A 214 -3.90 -2.84 -0.69
CA ILE A 214 -3.35 -3.47 0.52
C ILE A 214 -4.15 -4.69 0.95
N SER A 215 -3.47 -5.72 1.48
CA SER A 215 -4.12 -6.80 2.22
C SER A 215 -4.31 -6.41 3.69
N VAL A 216 -5.47 -6.75 4.24
CA VAL A 216 -5.72 -6.66 5.67
C VAL A 216 -5.62 -8.08 6.22
N ASP A 217 -4.47 -8.38 6.81
CA ASP A 217 -4.09 -9.65 7.41
C ASP A 217 -3.14 -9.43 8.61
N ASP A 218 -2.67 -10.52 9.20
CA ASP A 218 -1.75 -10.50 10.33
C ASP A 218 -0.44 -9.78 10.01
N SER A 219 0.09 -9.89 8.78
CA SER A 219 1.34 -9.21 8.41
C SER A 219 1.19 -7.69 8.46
N THR A 220 0.04 -7.19 8.01
CA THR A 220 -0.30 -5.77 8.08
C THR A 220 -0.47 -5.30 9.52
N MET A 221 -1.06 -6.12 10.40
CA MET A 221 -1.16 -5.81 11.83
C MET A 221 0.22 -5.77 12.50
N ASN A 222 1.10 -6.69 12.13
CA ASN A 222 2.47 -6.72 12.64
C ASN A 222 3.31 -5.54 12.13
N LEU A 223 3.09 -5.05 10.90
CA LEU A 223 3.72 -3.83 10.41
C LEU A 223 3.30 -2.59 11.23
N ILE A 224 2.03 -2.50 11.61
CA ILE A 224 1.54 -1.43 12.50
C ILE A 224 2.21 -1.55 13.87
N ALA A 225 2.19 -2.74 14.48
CA ALA A 225 2.83 -2.98 15.77
C ALA A 225 4.33 -2.61 15.74
N TYR A 226 5.01 -2.96 14.65
CA TYR A 226 6.41 -2.63 14.43
C TYR A 226 6.66 -1.11 14.39
N GLU A 227 5.83 -0.33 13.70
CA GLU A 227 5.92 1.14 13.71
C GLU A 227 5.56 1.79 15.06
N MET A 228 4.81 1.08 15.91
CA MET A 228 4.44 1.57 17.23
C MET A 228 5.47 1.23 18.31
N CYS A 229 6.53 0.47 17.98
CA CYS A 229 7.63 0.21 18.90
C CYS A 229 8.38 1.51 19.26
N PRO A 230 8.59 1.83 20.55
CA PRO A 230 9.18 3.09 20.97
C PRO A 230 10.64 3.27 20.53
N ASP A 231 11.37 2.17 20.38
CA ASP A 231 12.79 2.15 20.02
C ASP A 231 13.03 2.17 18.50
N PHE A 232 11.96 2.13 17.70
CA PHE A 232 12.03 2.15 16.25
C PHE A 232 11.80 3.56 15.70
N ASP A 233 12.87 4.24 15.29
CA ASP A 233 12.77 5.52 14.58
C ASP A 233 12.14 5.29 13.21
N ASN A 234 10.91 5.79 13.03
CA ASN A 234 10.13 5.58 11.82
C ASN A 234 9.29 6.81 11.47
N ASP A 235 8.85 6.87 10.21
CA ASP A 235 8.07 7.98 9.66
C ASP A 235 6.54 7.79 9.84
N PHE A 236 6.11 6.72 10.52
CA PHE A 236 4.72 6.31 10.72
C PHE A 236 3.95 6.13 9.41
N SER A 237 4.62 5.81 8.31
CA SER A 237 3.97 5.75 6.99
C SER A 237 2.89 4.66 6.89
N VAL A 238 3.12 3.46 7.43
CA VAL A 238 2.12 2.37 7.41
C VAL A 238 0.93 2.76 8.28
N SER A 239 1.18 3.18 9.51
CA SER A 239 0.16 3.60 10.48
C SER A 239 -0.65 4.80 9.95
N SER A 240 0.01 5.77 9.31
CA SER A 240 -0.66 6.91 8.67
C SER A 240 -1.58 6.49 7.54
N TYR A 241 -1.20 5.46 6.78
CA TYR A 241 -2.03 4.92 5.70
C TYR A 241 -3.23 4.18 6.27
N MET A 242 -3.04 3.39 7.34
CA MET A 242 -4.12 2.72 8.05
C MET A 242 -5.12 3.71 8.64
N CYS A 243 -4.64 4.78 9.27
CA CYS A 243 -5.52 5.87 9.72
C CYS A 243 -6.18 6.62 8.55
N PHE A 244 -5.59 6.63 7.36
CA PHE A 244 -6.25 7.21 6.18
C PHE A 244 -7.40 6.31 5.71
N LEU A 245 -7.21 4.99 5.68
CA LEU A 245 -8.26 4.02 5.35
C LEU A 245 -9.37 3.99 6.40
N ASP A 246 -9.01 4.10 7.68
CA ASP A 246 -9.97 4.21 8.79
C ASP A 246 -10.95 5.38 8.59
N LEU A 247 -10.46 6.56 8.19
CA LEU A 247 -11.32 7.70 7.88
C LEU A 247 -12.33 7.42 6.75
N LEU A 248 -12.07 6.42 5.91
CA LEU A 248 -12.95 6.03 4.82
C LEU A 248 -13.94 4.91 5.23
N ILE A 249 -13.63 4.15 6.28
CA ILE A 249 -14.36 2.94 6.68
C ILE A 249 -15.12 3.22 7.97
N ASP A 250 -16.45 3.35 7.88
CA ASP A 250 -17.32 3.46 9.04
C ASP A 250 -18.09 2.14 9.25
N GLU A 251 -18.62 1.57 8.17
CA GLU A 251 -19.41 0.33 8.17
C GLU A 251 -18.87 -0.73 7.18
N ALA A 252 -19.37 -1.97 7.30
CA ALA A 252 -18.97 -3.09 6.43
C ALA A 252 -19.20 -2.81 4.93
N GLU A 253 -20.18 -1.96 4.61
CA GLU A 253 -20.45 -1.57 3.22
C GLU A 253 -19.35 -0.68 2.64
N ASP A 254 -18.67 0.14 3.46
CA ASP A 254 -17.49 0.89 3.02
C ASP A 254 -16.32 -0.05 2.71
N VAL A 255 -16.13 -1.10 3.51
CA VAL A 255 -15.13 -2.15 3.27
C VAL A 255 -15.41 -2.85 1.95
N LYS A 256 -16.66 -3.26 1.73
CA LYS A 256 -17.08 -3.87 0.46
C LYS A 256 -16.81 -2.96 -0.73
N ASP A 257 -17.10 -1.67 -0.59
CA ASP A 257 -16.84 -0.69 -1.64
C ASP A 257 -15.35 -0.52 -1.97
N LEU A 258 -14.47 -0.59 -0.96
CA LEU A 258 -13.01 -0.56 -1.16
C LEU A 258 -12.50 -1.86 -1.82
N ARG A 259 -13.09 -3.01 -1.47
CA ARG A 259 -12.81 -4.30 -2.11
C ARG A 259 -13.21 -4.30 -3.57
N ASP A 260 -14.43 -3.83 -3.88
CA ASP A 260 -14.92 -3.71 -5.25
C ASP A 260 -14.07 -2.75 -6.10
N ALA A 261 -13.46 -1.74 -5.47
CA ALA A 261 -12.50 -0.83 -6.12
C ALA A 261 -11.08 -1.40 -6.25
N GLY A 262 -10.83 -2.60 -5.70
CA GLY A 262 -9.53 -3.29 -5.69
C GLY A 262 -8.51 -2.68 -4.74
N ILE A 263 -8.92 -1.84 -3.78
CA ILE A 263 -8.04 -1.12 -2.85
C ILE A 263 -7.75 -1.96 -1.60
N LEU A 264 -8.75 -2.72 -1.13
CA LEU A 264 -8.64 -3.51 0.09
C LEU A 264 -8.85 -4.99 -0.23
N TYR A 265 -7.96 -5.84 0.26
CA TYR A 265 -8.09 -7.30 0.17
C TYR A 265 -8.30 -7.87 1.58
N ASN A 266 -9.52 -8.34 1.84
CA ASN A 266 -9.89 -8.88 3.14
C ASN A 266 -9.36 -10.32 3.31
N ARG A 267 -8.46 -10.53 4.28
CA ARG A 267 -7.97 -11.85 4.70
C ARG A 267 -8.26 -12.14 6.19
N LEU A 268 -9.01 -11.28 6.87
CA LEU A 268 -9.40 -11.44 8.27
C LEU A 268 -10.72 -12.20 8.46
N GLY A 269 -11.50 -12.37 7.38
CA GLY A 269 -12.78 -13.08 7.41
C GLY A 269 -13.86 -12.28 6.70
N SER A 270 -14.73 -11.65 7.48
CA SER A 270 -15.88 -10.87 7.01
C SER A 270 -15.59 -9.37 6.87
N ASP A 271 -16.40 -8.67 6.08
CA ASP A 271 -16.25 -7.21 5.91
C ASP A 271 -16.60 -6.46 7.21
N GLU A 272 -17.47 -7.05 8.05
CA GLU A 272 -17.79 -6.58 9.39
C GLU A 272 -16.61 -6.66 10.36
N GLU A 273 -15.80 -7.72 10.29
CA GLU A 273 -14.59 -7.87 11.12
C GLU A 273 -13.55 -6.83 10.75
N VAL A 274 -13.37 -6.56 9.46
CA VAL A 274 -12.48 -5.49 8.99
C VAL A 274 -12.95 -4.12 9.47
N ALA A 275 -14.24 -3.79 9.31
CA ALA A 275 -14.77 -2.50 9.78
C ALA A 275 -14.61 -2.33 11.29
N LYS A 276 -14.83 -3.38 12.09
CA LYS A 276 -14.59 -3.36 13.54
C LYS A 276 -13.11 -3.16 13.88
N LEU A 277 -12.21 -3.79 13.13
CA LEU A 277 -10.78 -3.63 13.33
C LEU A 277 -10.36 -2.18 13.13
N PHE A 278 -10.71 -1.55 12.00
CA PHE A 278 -10.36 -0.15 11.73
C PHE A 278 -10.91 0.79 12.80
N ASN A 279 -12.20 0.70 13.10
CA ASN A 279 -12.85 1.49 14.14
C ASN A 279 -12.19 1.35 15.53
N LYS A 280 -11.60 0.19 15.83
CA LYS A 280 -10.82 -0.04 17.06
C LYS A 280 -9.40 0.56 16.95
N MET A 281 -8.71 0.38 15.84
CA MET A 281 -7.34 0.88 15.65
C MET A 281 -7.25 2.41 15.76
N ASN A 282 -8.28 3.14 15.36
CA ASN A 282 -8.31 4.61 15.43
C ASN A 282 -8.12 5.18 16.85
N THR A 283 -8.46 4.41 17.90
CA THR A 283 -8.27 4.91 19.28
C THR A 283 -6.81 4.94 19.71
N ASP A 284 -5.98 4.09 19.10
CA ASP A 284 -4.64 3.76 19.62
C ASP A 284 -3.51 4.22 18.69
N LEU A 285 -3.81 4.51 17.42
CA LEU A 285 -2.83 4.95 16.43
C LEU A 285 -2.70 6.49 16.36
N VAL A 286 -1.46 6.98 16.30
CA VAL A 286 -1.16 8.40 16.12
C VAL A 286 -0.52 8.60 14.75
N PRO A 287 -1.29 8.98 13.71
CA PRO A 287 -0.73 9.13 12.37
C PRO A 287 0.14 10.37 12.25
N SER A 288 1.08 10.34 11.30
CA SER A 288 1.82 11.53 10.89
C SER A 288 0.85 12.56 10.29
N PRO A 289 0.81 13.79 10.81
CA PRO A 289 -0.11 14.82 10.33
C PRO A 289 0.24 15.28 8.91
N MET A 290 1.44 15.00 8.41
CA MET A 290 1.97 15.56 7.16
C MET A 290 1.76 14.66 5.94
N ILE A 291 1.92 13.33 6.06
CA ILE A 291 2.07 12.40 4.91
C ILE A 291 0.93 12.55 3.90
N TYR A 292 -0.32 12.54 4.37
CA TYR A 292 -1.51 12.61 3.50
C TYR A 292 -2.24 13.96 3.56
N SER A 293 -1.69 14.95 4.27
CA SER A 293 -2.32 16.27 4.49
C SER A 293 -2.81 16.93 3.19
N GLY A 294 -2.00 16.89 2.13
CA GLY A 294 -2.33 17.49 0.84
C GLY A 294 -3.54 16.83 0.17
N VAL A 295 -3.64 15.50 0.21
CA VAL A 295 -4.79 14.77 -0.34
C VAL A 295 -6.02 14.99 0.53
N LYS A 296 -5.85 14.94 1.86
CA LYS A 296 -6.94 15.23 2.81
C LYS A 296 -7.55 16.61 2.57
N TRP A 297 -6.71 17.62 2.38
CA TRP A 297 -7.13 18.98 2.06
C TRP A 297 -7.86 19.08 0.71
N LYS A 298 -7.39 18.38 -0.33
CA LYS A 298 -8.06 18.36 -1.64
C LYS A 298 -9.46 17.74 -1.56
N ILE A 299 -9.60 16.62 -0.84
CA ILE A 299 -10.90 15.96 -0.64
C ILE A 299 -11.85 16.89 0.12
N HIS A 300 -11.38 17.47 1.23
CA HIS A 300 -12.16 18.39 2.05
C HIS A 300 -12.67 19.60 1.25
N ASN A 301 -11.81 20.22 0.44
CA ASN A 301 -12.21 21.36 -0.39
C ASN A 301 -13.22 20.97 -1.47
N HIS A 302 -13.06 19.80 -2.08
CA HIS A 302 -14.03 19.31 -3.05
C HIS A 302 -15.40 19.13 -2.42
N CYS A 303 -15.48 18.47 -1.27
CA CYS A 303 -16.73 18.24 -0.55
C CYS A 303 -17.43 19.55 -0.15
N LYS A 304 -16.66 20.61 0.14
CA LYS A 304 -17.18 21.95 0.47
C LYS A 304 -17.63 22.79 -0.72
N THR A 305 -17.37 22.39 -1.96
CA THR A 305 -17.66 23.22 -3.14
C THR A 305 -19.09 22.96 -3.65
N PRO A 306 -20.07 23.88 -3.44
CA PRO A 306 -21.48 23.56 -3.64
C PRO A 306 -21.87 23.29 -5.09
N TRP A 307 -21.31 24.06 -6.03
CA TRP A 307 -21.61 23.89 -7.46
C TRP A 307 -21.12 22.55 -8.01
N ILE A 308 -20.01 22.02 -7.47
CA ILE A 308 -19.49 20.71 -7.85
C ILE A 308 -20.41 19.61 -7.33
N ASN A 309 -20.91 19.73 -6.10
CA ASN A 309 -21.88 18.80 -5.54
C ASN A 309 -23.17 18.76 -6.38
N HIS A 310 -23.67 19.92 -6.81
CA HIS A 310 -24.84 20.00 -7.70
C HIS A 310 -24.56 19.41 -9.09
N ALA A 311 -23.38 19.66 -9.67
CA ALA A 311 -23.00 19.09 -10.96
C ALA A 311 -22.87 17.56 -10.90
N ALA A 312 -22.27 17.01 -9.83
CA ALA A 312 -22.16 15.57 -9.60
C ALA A 312 -23.54 14.91 -9.41
N GLN A 313 -24.43 15.53 -8.62
CA GLN A 313 -25.82 15.08 -8.45
C GLN A 313 -26.59 15.11 -9.78
N GLY A 314 -26.45 16.19 -10.55
CA GLY A 314 -27.03 16.30 -11.89
C GLY A 314 -26.52 15.20 -12.83
N TYR A 315 -25.21 14.94 -12.81
CA TYR A 315 -24.62 13.85 -13.59
C TYR A 315 -25.24 12.49 -13.25
N HIS A 316 -25.29 12.15 -11.96
CA HIS A 316 -25.87 10.87 -11.51
C HIS A 316 -27.37 10.73 -11.80
N THR A 317 -28.12 11.84 -11.81
CA THR A 317 -29.56 11.82 -12.04
C THR A 317 -29.89 11.74 -13.53
N TYR A 318 -29.24 12.55 -14.35
CA TYR A 318 -29.59 12.71 -15.77
C TYR A 318 -28.78 11.81 -16.69
N PHE A 319 -27.51 11.54 -16.38
CA PHE A 319 -26.61 10.77 -17.26
C PHE A 319 -26.42 9.31 -16.84
N ARG A 320 -27.35 8.79 -16.03
CA ARG A 320 -27.36 7.38 -15.58
C ARG A 320 -27.70 6.41 -16.71
N SER A 321 -28.46 6.87 -17.70
CA SER A 321 -28.85 6.09 -18.87
C SER A 321 -28.01 6.52 -20.08
N PRO A 322 -27.44 5.58 -20.86
CA PRO A 322 -26.77 5.92 -22.11
C PRO A 322 -27.67 6.71 -23.06
N TRP A 323 -28.99 6.47 -23.00
CA TRP A 323 -29.99 7.13 -23.83
C TRP A 323 -30.10 8.64 -23.59
N THR A 324 -29.89 9.11 -22.37
CA THR A 324 -29.92 10.55 -22.08
C THR A 324 -28.73 11.28 -22.68
N VAL A 325 -27.57 10.61 -22.82
CA VAL A 325 -26.42 11.16 -23.56
C VAL A 325 -26.77 11.32 -25.04
N PHE A 326 -27.38 10.30 -25.66
CA PHE A 326 -27.80 10.36 -27.06
C PHE A 326 -28.90 11.40 -27.30
N ALA A 327 -29.86 11.52 -26.39
CA ALA A 327 -30.91 12.53 -26.45
C ALA A 327 -30.33 13.95 -26.37
N LEU A 328 -29.37 14.18 -25.45
CA LEU A 328 -28.69 15.46 -25.34
C LEU A 328 -27.86 15.78 -26.59
N ALA A 329 -27.12 14.81 -27.13
CA ALA A 329 -26.35 14.96 -28.36
C ALA A 329 -27.27 15.29 -29.56
N GLY A 330 -28.42 14.62 -29.65
CA GLY A 330 -29.44 14.91 -30.65
C GLY A 330 -30.00 16.32 -30.52
N ALA A 331 -30.33 16.76 -29.30
CA ALA A 331 -30.82 18.12 -29.04
C ALA A 331 -29.78 19.20 -29.39
N ILE A 332 -28.50 19.00 -29.04
CA ILE A 332 -27.41 19.91 -29.40
C ILE A 332 -27.25 19.96 -30.93
N THR A 333 -27.29 18.81 -31.60
CA THR A 333 -27.19 18.75 -33.07
C THR A 333 -28.36 19.49 -33.73
N ALA A 334 -29.58 19.30 -33.24
CA ALA A 334 -30.76 20.01 -33.74
C ALA A 334 -30.65 21.53 -33.53
N LEU A 335 -30.15 21.98 -32.37
CA LEU A 335 -29.90 23.40 -32.10
C LEU A 335 -28.85 24.00 -33.04
N LEU A 336 -27.74 23.28 -33.27
CA LEU A 336 -26.69 23.72 -34.21
C LEU A 336 -27.22 23.80 -35.65
N LEU A 337 -28.03 22.84 -36.08
CA LEU A 337 -28.68 22.86 -37.38
C LEU A 337 -29.66 24.03 -37.50
N ALA A 338 -30.45 24.31 -36.47
CA ALA A 338 -31.38 25.44 -36.45
C ALA A 338 -30.62 26.78 -36.51
N ALA A 339 -29.51 26.91 -35.78
CA ALA A 339 -28.64 28.09 -35.83
C ALA A 339 -28.04 28.28 -37.24
N PHE A 340 -27.55 27.20 -37.85
CA PHE A 340 -27.02 27.22 -39.21
C PHE A 340 -28.09 27.62 -40.23
N GLN A 341 -29.28 27.01 -40.15
CA GLN A 341 -30.41 27.34 -41.02
C GLN A 341 -30.80 28.81 -40.90
N THR A 342 -30.86 29.34 -39.68
CA THR A 342 -31.17 30.75 -39.42
C THR A 342 -30.09 31.67 -40.00
N TYR A 343 -28.81 31.32 -39.86
CA TYR A 343 -27.70 32.07 -40.42
C TYR A 343 -27.77 32.17 -41.96
N PHE A 344 -27.97 31.04 -42.64
CA PHE A 344 -28.10 31.01 -44.10
C PHE A 344 -29.36 31.71 -44.61
N THR A 345 -30.46 31.69 -43.85
CA THR A 345 -31.69 32.40 -44.20
C THR A 345 -31.48 33.93 -44.14
N ILE A 346 -30.68 34.42 -43.20
CA ILE A 346 -30.37 35.85 -43.05
C ILE A 346 -29.32 36.32 -44.08
N HIS A 347 -28.37 35.46 -44.45
CA HIS A 347 -27.24 35.80 -45.33
C HIS A 347 -27.43 35.31 -46.79
N GLN A 348 -28.68 35.09 -47.24
CA GLN A 348 -28.90 34.79 -48.65
C GLN A 348 -28.44 35.98 -49.52
N PRO A 349 -27.47 35.80 -50.43
CA PRO A 349 -27.11 36.84 -51.37
C PRO A 349 -28.32 37.07 -52.29
N LYS A 350 -28.73 38.34 -52.41
CA LYS A 350 -29.79 38.78 -53.31
C LYS A 350 -29.46 38.50 -54.77
#